data_AF-A0A445BEZ3-F1
#
_entry.id   AF-A0A445BEZ3-F1
#
_cell.length_a   1.000
_cell.length_b   1.000
_cell.length_c   1.000
_cell.angle_alpha   90.00
_cell.angle_beta   90.00
_cell.angle_gamma   90.00
#
_symmetry.space_group_name_H-M   'P 1'
#
loop_
_entity.id
_entity.type
_entity.pdbx_description
1 polymer ?
#
loop_
_entity_poly.entity_id
_entity_poly.type
_entity_poly.pdbx_seq_one_letter_code
_entity_poly.pdbx_strand_id
1 'polypeptide(L)'
;MIIASNVGSKERESDAADFYTVIPCATKILNRSSVYTHQKFRKVQAQFRGKVNCITRSTNSVLGSSLYEVVEQVFNSIFNKFVVTYDSVAAQVKCQCLLFESRRILCRHPLSVLSFERVNKVSPRYILK
;
A
#
# COMPACT_ATOMS: atom_id res chain seq x y z
N MET A 1 -12.73 28.68 30.97
CA MET A 1 -11.42 29.06 31.56
C MET A 1 -10.46 27.91 31.33
N ILE A 2 -9.32 28.19 30.70
CA ILE A 2 -8.22 27.27 30.39
C ILE A 2 -7.51 26.89 31.69
N ILE A 3 -7.08 25.63 31.84
CA ILE A 3 -5.71 25.33 32.30
C ILE A 3 -5.16 24.19 31.45
N ALA A 4 -4.03 24.46 30.79
CA ALA A 4 -3.18 23.49 30.12
C ALA A 4 -2.24 22.82 31.12
N SER A 5 -1.85 21.58 30.86
CA SER A 5 -0.55 21.07 31.30
C SER A 5 -0.04 20.03 30.29
N ASN A 6 1.21 20.25 29.93
CA ASN A 6 2.04 19.62 28.92
C ASN A 6 2.74 18.39 29.51
N VAL A 7 2.74 17.23 28.84
CA VAL A 7 3.89 16.31 28.92
C VAL A 7 3.91 15.37 27.71
N GLY A 8 4.97 15.51 26.91
CA GLY A 8 5.29 14.59 25.84
C GLY A 8 5.87 13.27 26.37
N SER A 9 6.14 12.39 25.41
CA SER A 9 6.91 11.14 25.53
C SER A 9 6.22 9.95 26.22
N LYS A 10 5.41 9.18 25.45
CA LYS A 10 5.28 7.72 25.66
C LYS A 10 4.58 6.91 24.54
N GLU A 11 4.64 7.32 23.27
CA GLU A 11 4.09 6.53 22.15
C GLU A 11 5.17 5.82 21.30
N ARG A 12 6.30 5.40 21.90
CA ARG A 12 7.40 4.77 21.15
C ARG A 12 7.49 3.24 21.27
N GLU A 13 6.76 2.63 22.20
CA GLU A 13 7.01 1.23 22.58
C GLU A 13 5.94 0.24 22.07
N SER A 14 4.74 0.72 21.72
CA SER A 14 3.65 -0.15 21.27
C SER A 14 3.73 -0.51 19.78
N ASP A 15 4.32 0.35 18.95
CA ASP A 15 4.41 0.10 17.49
C ASP A 15 5.38 -1.03 17.14
N ALA A 16 6.34 -1.36 18.02
CA ALA A 16 7.41 -2.32 17.77
C ALA A 16 6.89 -3.75 17.49
N ALA A 17 5.80 -4.13 18.14
CA ALA A 17 5.25 -5.49 18.08
C ALA A 17 4.43 -5.76 16.80
N ASP A 18 3.90 -4.71 16.16
CA ASP A 18 3.10 -4.82 14.92
C ASP A 18 4.00 -4.97 13.67
N PHE A 19 5.33 -4.82 13.81
CA PHE A 19 6.27 -4.90 12.69
C PHE A 19 6.64 -6.32 12.25
N TYR A 20 6.38 -7.34 13.06
CA TYR A 20 6.83 -8.72 12.76
C TYR A 20 5.75 -9.61 12.13
N THR A 21 4.48 -9.20 12.17
CA THR A 21 3.36 -9.88 11.50
C THR A 21 3.16 -9.42 10.06
N VAL A 22 3.82 -8.33 9.64
CA VAL A 22 3.70 -7.77 8.29
C VAL A 22 4.88 -8.23 7.43
N ILE A 23 4.61 -9.23 6.58
CA ILE A 23 5.28 -9.62 5.33
C ILE A 23 6.73 -9.07 5.16
N PRO A 24 7.77 -9.92 5.02
CA PRO A 24 9.19 -9.53 4.97
C PRO A 24 9.60 -8.40 4.00
N CYS A 25 8.77 -8.09 3.00
CA CYS A 25 8.97 -6.95 2.10
C CYS A 25 8.70 -5.59 2.75
N ALA A 26 7.74 -5.49 3.68
CA ALA A 26 7.42 -4.23 4.37
C ALA A 26 8.61 -3.75 5.22
N THR A 27 9.26 -4.71 5.90
CA THR A 27 10.42 -4.51 6.77
C THR A 27 11.74 -4.27 6.03
N LYS A 28 11.73 -4.08 4.70
CA LYS A 28 12.90 -3.53 3.96
C LYS A 28 12.64 -2.14 3.40
N ILE A 29 11.39 -1.79 3.14
CA ILE A 29 10.99 -0.49 2.60
C ILE A 29 10.82 0.54 3.73
N LEU A 30 10.35 0.12 4.91
CA LEU A 30 9.96 1.01 6.01
C LEU A 30 11.13 1.61 6.80
N ASN A 31 12.29 0.96 6.78
CA ASN A 31 13.44 1.21 7.67
C ASN A 31 14.55 2.04 7.02
N ARG A 32 14.34 2.57 5.79
CA ARG A 32 15.34 3.39 5.08
C ARG A 32 14.76 4.71 4.56
N SER A 33 14.32 5.62 5.44
CA SER A 33 13.89 6.93 4.96
C SER A 33 14.15 8.09 5.93
N SER A 34 15.38 8.61 5.90
CA SER A 34 15.68 10.02 6.22
C SER A 34 15.27 10.98 5.08
N VAL A 35 14.71 10.46 3.98
CA VAL A 35 14.35 11.20 2.74
C VAL A 35 12.86 11.59 2.70
N TYR A 36 12.03 11.07 3.59
CA TYR A 36 10.58 11.29 3.53
C TYR A 36 10.14 12.49 4.35
N THR A 37 9.43 13.45 3.73
CA THR A 37 8.55 14.34 4.48
C THR A 37 7.52 13.48 5.21
N HIS A 38 7.47 13.60 6.53
CA HIS A 38 6.66 12.77 7.43
C HIS A 38 5.21 12.53 6.95
N GLN A 39 4.60 13.48 6.24
CA GLN A 39 3.26 13.36 5.66
C GLN A 39 3.15 12.35 4.49
N LYS A 40 4.12 12.29 3.56
CA LYS A 40 4.10 11.32 2.45
C LYS A 40 4.29 9.90 2.96
N PHE A 41 5.15 9.73 3.96
CA PHE A 41 5.40 8.43 4.58
C PHE A 41 4.14 7.88 5.25
N ARG A 42 3.45 8.72 6.04
CA ARG A 42 2.15 8.37 6.64
C ARG A 42 1.12 7.94 5.60
N LYS A 43 1.06 8.63 4.46
CA LYS A 43 0.15 8.24 3.36
C LYS A 43 0.50 6.87 2.77
N VAL A 44 1.79 6.58 2.55
CA VAL A 44 2.25 5.27 2.08
C VAL A 44 1.91 4.19 3.10
N GLN A 45 2.22 4.41 4.38
CA GLN A 45 1.90 3.48 5.46
C GLN A 45 0.40 3.18 5.54
N ALA A 46 -0.45 4.20 5.38
CA ALA A 46 -1.90 4.02 5.35
C ALA A 46 -2.37 3.14 4.17
N GLN A 47 -1.71 3.21 3.00
CA GLN A 47 -2.02 2.33 1.87
C GLN A 47 -1.61 0.87 2.16
N PHE A 48 -0.45 0.66 2.78
CA PHE A 48 -0.01 -0.68 3.18
C PHE A 48 -0.94 -1.29 4.23
N ARG A 49 -1.34 -0.53 5.25
CA ARG A 49 -2.30 -0.98 6.27
C ARG A 49 -3.66 -1.28 5.66
N GLY A 50 -4.18 -0.40 4.80
CA GLY A 50 -5.48 -0.58 4.15
C GLY A 50 -5.57 -1.76 3.18
N LYS A 51 -4.43 -2.33 2.75
CA LYS A 51 -4.39 -3.50 1.87
C LYS A 51 -5.08 -4.72 2.48
N VAL A 52 -5.10 -4.88 3.80
CA VAL A 52 -5.75 -6.04 4.46
C VAL A 52 -7.26 -6.10 4.21
N ASN A 53 -7.86 -4.97 3.84
CA ASN A 53 -9.28 -4.88 3.49
C ASN A 53 -9.54 -5.22 2.01
N CYS A 54 -8.50 -5.60 1.25
CA CYS A 54 -8.61 -5.92 -0.16
C CYS A 54 -8.57 -7.45 -0.37
N ILE A 55 -9.52 -7.95 -1.15
CA ILE A 55 -9.54 -9.31 -1.67
C ILE A 55 -9.22 -9.23 -3.16
N THR A 56 -8.15 -9.91 -3.59
CA THR A 56 -7.72 -9.94 -4.99
C THR A 56 -8.16 -11.25 -5.64
N ARG A 57 -8.77 -11.14 -6.82
CA ARG A 57 -9.15 -12.26 -7.67
C ARG A 57 -8.54 -12.05 -9.06
N SER A 58 -7.85 -13.06 -9.58
CA SER A 58 -7.39 -13.06 -10.96
C SER A 58 -8.56 -13.29 -11.90
N THR A 59 -8.69 -12.48 -12.94
CA THR A 59 -9.78 -12.61 -13.91
C THR A 59 -9.29 -13.26 -15.19
N ASN A 60 -8.29 -12.67 -15.84
CA ASN A 60 -7.74 -13.15 -17.12
C ASN A 60 -6.27 -12.75 -17.24
N SER A 61 -5.46 -13.59 -17.89
CA SER A 61 -4.06 -13.29 -18.23
C SER A 61 -3.82 -13.51 -19.72
N VAL A 62 -3.28 -12.51 -20.42
CA VAL A 62 -2.95 -12.59 -21.84
C VAL A 62 -1.54 -12.01 -22.06
N LEU A 63 -0.65 -12.81 -22.66
CA LEU A 63 0.65 -12.36 -23.19
C LEU A 63 1.47 -11.46 -22.24
N GLY A 64 1.56 -11.82 -20.97
CA GLY A 64 2.35 -11.07 -19.97
C GLY A 64 1.63 -9.88 -19.33
N SER A 65 0.36 -9.64 -19.68
CA SER A 65 -0.54 -8.73 -18.98
C SER A 65 -1.68 -9.48 -18.30
N SER A 66 -1.85 -9.23 -17.02
CA SER A 66 -2.88 -9.87 -16.19
C SER A 66 -3.84 -8.84 -15.64
N LEU A 67 -5.13 -9.18 -15.66
CA LEU A 67 -6.24 -8.39 -15.13
C LEU A 67 -6.73 -9.01 -13.82
N TYR A 68 -6.86 -8.16 -12.81
CA TYR A 68 -7.32 -8.53 -11.47
C TYR A 68 -8.53 -7.69 -11.09
N GLU A 69 -9.53 -8.36 -10.53
CA GLU A 69 -10.58 -7.72 -9.75
C GLU A 69 -10.08 -7.61 -8.31
N VAL A 70 -10.06 -6.39 -7.78
CA VAL A 70 -9.79 -6.12 -6.37
C VAL A 70 -11.06 -5.62 -5.73
N VAL A 71 -11.55 -6.39 -4.74
CA VAL A 71 -12.71 -6.04 -3.93
C VAL A 71 -12.20 -5.45 -2.63
N GLU A 72 -12.48 -4.18 -2.38
CA GLU A 72 -12.14 -3.48 -1.14
C GLU A 72 -13.35 -3.39 -0.22
N GLN A 73 -13.21 -3.87 1.01
CA GLN A 73 -14.17 -3.62 2.07
C GLN A 73 -13.95 -2.21 2.63
N VAL A 74 -14.96 -1.34 2.48
CA VAL A 74 -14.87 0.04 2.97
C VAL A 74 -15.52 0.17 4.35
N PHE A 75 -16.71 -0.42 4.53
CA PHE A 75 -17.45 -0.37 5.78
C PHE A 75 -18.47 -1.50 5.86
N ASN A 76 -18.46 -2.32 6.93
CA ASN A 76 -19.37 -3.45 7.11
C ASN A 76 -19.54 -4.26 5.81
N SER A 77 -20.74 -4.25 5.22
CA SER A 77 -21.08 -4.98 3.99
C SER A 77 -20.92 -4.16 2.70
N ILE A 78 -20.31 -2.97 2.78
CA ILE A 78 -20.04 -2.11 1.62
C ILE A 78 -18.69 -2.51 1.01
N PHE A 79 -18.75 -2.98 -0.23
CA PHE A 79 -17.60 -3.41 -1.01
C PHE A 79 -17.51 -2.61 -2.30
N ASN A 80 -16.33 -2.05 -2.55
CA ASN A 80 -16.00 -1.39 -3.81
C ASN A 80 -15.17 -2.33 -4.67
N LYS A 81 -15.40 -2.30 -5.98
CA LYS A 81 -14.65 -3.09 -6.95
C LYS A 81 -13.74 -2.20 -7.78
N PHE A 82 -12.52 -2.67 -7.96
CA PHE A 82 -11.51 -1.98 -8.76
C PHE A 82 -10.86 -2.96 -9.71
N VAL A 83 -10.60 -2.49 -10.93
CA VAL A 83 -9.77 -3.24 -11.88
C VAL A 83 -8.32 -2.79 -11.74
N VAL A 84 -7.43 -3.77 -11.65
CA VAL A 84 -5.99 -3.58 -11.65
C VAL A 84 -5.38 -4.40 -12.77
N THR A 85 -4.54 -3.74 -13.56
CA THR A 85 -3.75 -4.38 -14.62
C THR A 85 -2.31 -4.48 -14.15
N TYR A 86 -1.72 -5.67 -14.26
CA TYR A 86 -0.31 -5.91 -14.02
C TYR A 86 0.34 -6.40 -15.31
N ASP A 87 1.35 -5.69 -15.77
CA ASP A 87 2.21 -6.05 -16.88
C ASP A 87 3.53 -6.58 -16.30
N SER A 88 3.74 -7.89 -16.42
CA SER A 88 4.93 -8.56 -15.89
C SER A 88 6.18 -8.22 -16.71
N VAL A 89 6.02 -7.95 -18.01
CA VAL A 89 7.14 -7.64 -18.92
C VAL A 89 7.67 -6.25 -18.63
N ALA A 90 6.78 -5.27 -18.51
CA ALA A 90 7.15 -3.90 -18.21
C ALA A 90 7.40 -3.65 -16.70
N ALA A 91 7.08 -4.64 -15.85
CA ALA A 91 7.03 -4.53 -14.40
C ALA A 91 6.18 -3.32 -13.94
N GLN A 92 5.02 -3.14 -14.56
CA GLN A 92 4.11 -2.03 -14.33
C GLN A 92 2.77 -2.51 -13.79
N VAL A 93 2.23 -1.76 -12.83
CA VAL A 93 0.89 -1.95 -12.30
C VAL A 93 0.10 -0.65 -12.47
N LYS A 94 -1.15 -0.79 -12.93
CA LYS A 94 -2.10 0.31 -13.11
C LYS A 94 -3.40 -0.04 -12.40
N CYS A 95 -3.99 0.93 -11.71
CA CYS A 95 -5.27 0.76 -11.04
C CYS A 95 -6.26 1.81 -11.54
N GLN A 96 -7.51 1.39 -11.70
CA GLN A 96 -8.62 2.27 -12.08
C GLN A 96 -8.80 3.48 -11.16
N CYS A 97 -8.32 3.44 -9.91
CA CYS A 97 -8.46 4.58 -8.99
C CYS A 97 -7.51 5.75 -9.30
N LEU A 98 -6.52 5.57 -10.19
CA LEU A 98 -5.58 6.61 -10.68
C LEU A 98 -4.84 7.41 -9.57
N LEU A 99 -4.68 6.81 -8.39
CA LEU A 99 -4.04 7.48 -7.24
C LEU A 99 -2.53 7.67 -7.45
N PHE A 100 -1.89 6.76 -8.18
CA PHE A 100 -0.47 6.88 -8.48
C PHE A 100 -0.21 8.00 -9.49
N GLU A 101 -1.06 8.15 -10.49
CA GLU A 101 -0.99 9.17 -11.52
C GLU A 101 -1.19 10.58 -10.91
N SER A 102 -2.10 10.71 -9.96
CA SER A 102 -2.43 11.99 -9.32
C SER A 102 -1.53 12.38 -8.15
N ARG A 103 -1.10 11.42 -7.31
CA ARG A 103 -0.39 11.70 -6.04
C ARG A 103 0.99 11.06 -5.95
N ARG A 104 1.42 10.34 -7.00
CA ARG A 104 2.65 9.53 -7.05
C ARG A 104 2.75 8.47 -5.96
N ILE A 105 1.64 8.14 -5.30
CA ILE A 105 1.57 7.14 -4.23
C ILE A 105 0.83 5.92 -4.75
N LEU A 106 1.45 4.74 -4.66
CA LEU A 106 0.77 3.48 -4.94
C LEU A 106 -0.38 3.28 -3.95
N CYS A 107 -1.58 3.08 -4.48
CA CYS A 107 -2.73 2.75 -3.65
C CYS A 107 -2.71 1.28 -3.20
N ARG A 108 -3.57 0.97 -2.24
CA ARG A 108 -3.74 -0.37 -1.69
C ARG A 108 -4.10 -1.45 -2.72
N HIS A 109 -4.77 -1.12 -3.83
CA HIS A 109 -5.20 -2.13 -4.81
C HIS A 109 -4.05 -2.75 -5.62
N PRO A 110 -3.15 -1.97 -6.26
CA PRO A 110 -1.87 -2.45 -6.79
C PRO A 110 -1.03 -3.19 -5.75
N LEU A 111 -0.96 -2.69 -4.51
CA LEU A 111 -0.21 -3.37 -3.45
C LEU A 111 -0.79 -4.77 -3.14
N SER A 112 -2.12 -4.91 -3.21
CA SER A 112 -2.81 -6.19 -3.09
C SER A 112 -2.41 -7.15 -4.21
N VAL A 113 -2.46 -6.69 -5.47
CA VAL A 113 -2.07 -7.49 -6.64
C VAL A 113 -0.60 -7.90 -6.61
N LEU A 114 0.31 -6.95 -6.34
CA LEU A 114 1.74 -7.26 -6.26
C LEU A 114 2.05 -8.30 -5.18
N SER A 115 1.29 -8.29 -4.09
CA SER A 115 1.44 -9.29 -3.03
C SER A 115 0.85 -10.63 -3.42
N PHE A 116 -0.28 -10.64 -4.14
CA PHE A 116 -0.87 -11.84 -4.72
C PHE A 116 0.12 -12.52 -5.70
N GLU A 117 0.76 -11.73 -6.55
CA GLU A 117 1.82 -12.15 -7.48
C GLU A 117 3.18 -12.45 -6.80
N ARG A 118 3.26 -12.30 -5.47
CA ARG A 118 4.50 -12.51 -4.68
C ARG A 118 5.69 -11.68 -5.19
N VAL A 119 5.44 -10.52 -5.77
CA VAL A 119 6.47 -9.59 -6.26
C VAL A 119 7.12 -8.91 -5.07
N ASN A 120 8.40 -9.22 -4.83
CA ASN A 120 9.18 -8.71 -3.71
C ASN A 120 9.94 -7.41 -4.02
N LYS A 121 10.01 -7.02 -5.28
CA LYS A 121 10.68 -5.82 -5.78
C LYS A 121 9.78 -5.09 -6.76
N VAL A 122 9.43 -3.85 -6.43
CA VAL A 122 8.69 -2.97 -7.33
C VAL A 122 9.65 -2.13 -8.16
N SER A 123 9.25 -1.77 -9.37
CA SER A 123 10.06 -0.92 -10.25
C SER A 123 10.40 0.40 -9.53
N PRO A 124 11.64 0.93 -9.66
CA PRO A 124 12.06 2.19 -9.04
C PRO A 124 11.16 3.38 -9.37
N ARG A 125 10.40 3.31 -10.48
CA ARG A 125 9.41 4.33 -10.84
C ARG A 125 8.33 4.55 -9.78
N TYR A 126 8.05 3.54 -8.95
CA TYR A 126 7.08 3.59 -7.85
C TYR A 126 7.74 3.97 -6.50
N ILE A 127 9.07 3.99 -6.46
CA ILE A 127 9.85 4.48 -5.33
C ILE A 127 9.90 5.99 -5.50
N LEU A 128 9.01 6.67 -4.77
CA LEU A 128 8.89 8.13 -4.73
C LEU A 128 10.27 8.79 -4.56
N LYS A 129 10.65 9.65 -5.51
CA LYS A 129 11.73 10.64 -5.36
C LYS A 129 11.26 11.84 -4.55
#